data_AF-A0A357I3L2-F1
#
_entry.id   AF-A0A357I3L2-F1
#
_cell.length_a   1.000
_cell.length_b   1.000
_cell.length_c   1.000
_cell.angle_alpha   90.00
_cell.angle_beta   90.00
_cell.angle_gamma   90.00
#
_symmetry.space_group_name_H-M   'P 1'
#
loop_
_entity.id
_entity.type
_entity.pdbx_description
1 polymer ?
#
loop_
_entity_poly.entity_id
_entity_poly.type
_entity_poly.pdbx_seq_one_letter_code
_entity_poly.pdbx_strand_id
1 'polypeptide(L)'
;GIELFDRFVENQTKSISGNRELHFERWNLTSISDEVHSNLLSPALLPEGISDLLRYAATHFKQCQVGSDSWIQFMLPNWDNLISQVLDSREQDYRKISILSMSAVIMGKSRGHSNGSDVGYIELVEKLMLRMWDYASHLDDKSVKALVSQAWVELYLSELERFYQKYGSYLRQAHAVSMISRASGLDAINAGFNAYWHLARIGLFTYAIENLTEDSDDGREYLSSKYSEFADIVERMIYNEPGSLRPLIDAHQAQVFLIWRLLAKSGRIGVLCDFLNLLVDRLLARRINKVGIPFIDGHNSYKIVAEAAGTKEMQGVGDQSSFFCLALMEYCIPIQEFGSSIIEKIYRQLVLGIDGYGEQYTETKPLDLICWAPKEGWELSMLKGKSANSVGISLEYLHDSEDEIHGERIVSKLRDYKDEYLLKYPIPTKLDIPSSVMILACLTNDHALPPYLWRGYIYDQKF
;
A
#
# COMPACT_ATOMS: atom_id res chain seq x y z
N GLY A 1 -8.63 -42.59 -25.28
CA GLY A 1 -8.54 -42.08 -23.89
C GLY A 1 -9.58 -42.74 -23.01
N ILE A 2 -10.85 -42.32 -23.13
CA ILE A 2 -11.99 -42.85 -22.38
C ILE A 2 -12.13 -44.36 -22.56
N GLU A 3 -12.29 -44.81 -23.81
CA GLU A 3 -12.44 -46.23 -24.15
C GLU A 3 -11.24 -47.11 -23.76
N LEU A 4 -10.05 -46.52 -23.59
CA LEU A 4 -8.85 -47.25 -23.14
C LEU A 4 -8.84 -47.41 -21.62
N PHE A 5 -9.32 -46.40 -20.89
CA PHE A 5 -9.51 -46.48 -19.43
C PHE A 5 -10.63 -47.46 -19.08
N ASP A 6 -11.76 -47.40 -19.78
CA ASP A 6 -12.89 -48.31 -19.52
C ASP A 6 -12.48 -49.76 -19.77
N ARG A 7 -11.78 -50.04 -20.88
CA ARG A 7 -11.18 -51.34 -21.15
C ARG A 7 -10.16 -51.77 -20.09
N PHE A 8 -9.41 -50.84 -19.51
CA PHE A 8 -8.48 -51.18 -18.43
C PHE A 8 -9.23 -51.56 -17.16
N VAL A 9 -10.21 -50.76 -16.72
CA VAL A 9 -10.99 -51.00 -15.49
C VAL A 9 -11.80 -52.29 -15.56
N GLU A 10 -12.32 -52.66 -16.73
CA GLU A 10 -13.00 -53.95 -16.94
C GLU A 10 -12.07 -55.16 -16.77
N ASN A 11 -10.78 -54.99 -17.10
CA ASN A 11 -9.82 -56.10 -17.13
C ASN A 11 -8.93 -56.19 -15.88
N GLN A 12 -9.04 -55.26 -14.93
CA GLN A 12 -8.25 -55.31 -13.68
C GLN A 12 -8.96 -56.02 -12.54
N THR A 13 -8.18 -56.73 -11.72
CA THR A 13 -8.69 -57.41 -10.53
C THR A 13 -9.10 -56.37 -9.47
N LYS A 14 -10.38 -56.37 -9.08
CA LYS A 14 -10.95 -55.39 -8.15
C LYS A 14 -10.87 -55.81 -6.67
N SER A 15 -10.10 -56.84 -6.35
CA SER A 15 -9.94 -57.34 -4.97
C SER A 15 -8.46 -57.44 -4.60
N ILE A 16 -8.12 -56.86 -3.45
CA ILE A 16 -6.85 -57.10 -2.76
C ILE A 16 -7.14 -58.06 -1.59
N SER A 17 -6.17 -58.88 -1.22
CA SER A 17 -6.27 -59.79 -0.07
C SER A 17 -6.80 -59.07 1.18
N GLY A 18 -7.80 -59.69 1.84
CA GLY A 18 -8.40 -59.17 3.08
C GLY A 18 -9.71 -58.39 2.92
N ASN A 19 -10.61 -58.77 2.01
CA ASN A 19 -11.94 -58.16 1.80
C ASN A 19 -11.91 -56.65 1.48
N ARG A 20 -10.84 -56.15 0.86
CA ARG A 20 -10.76 -54.76 0.39
C ARG A 20 -11.00 -54.71 -1.11
N GLU A 21 -12.03 -53.97 -1.51
CA GLU A 21 -12.35 -53.72 -2.92
C GLU A 21 -11.54 -52.53 -3.45
N LEU A 22 -11.03 -52.68 -4.67
CA LEU A 22 -10.40 -51.60 -5.42
C LEU A 22 -11.43 -50.94 -6.33
N HIS A 23 -11.62 -49.63 -6.14
CA HIS A 23 -12.39 -48.79 -7.04
C HIS A 23 -11.43 -48.00 -7.93
N PHE A 24 -11.64 -48.08 -9.24
CA PHE A 24 -10.91 -47.30 -10.23
C PHE A 24 -11.82 -46.18 -10.71
N GLU A 25 -11.60 -44.97 -10.19
CA GLU A 25 -12.33 -43.79 -10.64
C GLU A 25 -11.53 -43.01 -11.66
N ARG A 26 -12.23 -42.47 -12.65
CA ARG A 26 -11.63 -41.56 -13.61
C ARG A 26 -11.71 -40.14 -13.09
N TRP A 27 -10.54 -39.61 -12.76
CA TRP A 27 -10.42 -38.23 -12.31
C TRP A 27 -10.42 -37.32 -13.54
N ASN A 28 -11.53 -36.61 -13.76
CA ASN A 28 -11.57 -35.49 -14.71
C ASN A 28 -11.40 -34.18 -13.92
N LEU A 29 -11.01 -33.10 -14.60
CA LEU A 29 -10.73 -31.81 -13.95
C LEU A 29 -11.89 -31.31 -13.08
N THR A 30 -13.13 -31.63 -13.45
CA THR A 30 -14.34 -31.34 -12.68
C THR A 30 -14.43 -32.21 -11.42
N SER A 31 -14.25 -33.53 -11.52
CA SER A 31 -14.25 -34.45 -10.36
C SER A 31 -13.12 -34.15 -9.38
N ILE A 32 -11.93 -33.80 -9.89
CA ILE A 32 -10.81 -33.33 -9.06
C ILE A 32 -11.18 -32.03 -8.37
N SER A 33 -11.76 -31.08 -9.13
CA SER A 33 -12.21 -29.80 -8.59
C SER A 33 -13.28 -30.00 -7.51
N ASP A 34 -14.24 -30.89 -7.71
CA ASP A 34 -15.35 -31.17 -6.80
C ASP A 34 -14.86 -31.92 -5.54
N GLU A 35 -13.97 -32.89 -5.69
CA GLU A 35 -13.36 -33.61 -4.56
C GLU A 35 -12.49 -32.66 -3.72
N VAL A 36 -11.70 -31.81 -4.38
CA VAL A 36 -10.93 -30.76 -3.71
C VAL A 36 -11.86 -29.73 -3.07
N HIS A 37 -12.96 -29.32 -3.71
CA HIS A 37 -13.93 -28.36 -3.15
C HIS A 37 -14.64 -28.90 -1.92
N SER A 38 -15.03 -30.18 -1.96
CA SER A 38 -15.72 -30.88 -0.88
C SER A 38 -14.81 -31.13 0.32
N ASN A 39 -13.49 -31.25 0.08
CA ASN A 39 -12.49 -31.55 1.10
C ASN A 39 -11.55 -30.39 1.46
N LEU A 40 -11.64 -29.23 0.80
CA LEU A 40 -10.74 -28.07 1.02
C LEU A 40 -10.72 -27.56 2.46
N LEU A 41 -11.82 -27.79 3.19
CA LEU A 41 -11.99 -27.47 4.60
C LEU A 41 -12.04 -28.73 5.48
N SER A 42 -11.67 -29.91 4.98
CA SER A 42 -11.66 -31.14 5.78
C SER A 42 -10.35 -31.24 6.58
N PRO A 43 -10.35 -31.94 7.73
CA PRO A 43 -9.13 -32.20 8.51
C PRO A 43 -8.02 -32.94 7.74
N ALA A 44 -8.31 -33.42 6.52
CA ALA A 44 -7.33 -34.08 5.66
C ALA A 44 -6.31 -33.11 5.02
N LEU A 45 -6.67 -31.83 4.86
CA LEU A 45 -5.81 -30.80 4.26
C LEU A 45 -5.27 -29.78 5.28
N LEU A 46 -5.93 -29.64 6.43
CA LEU A 46 -5.54 -28.73 7.52
C LEU A 46 -5.68 -29.45 8.86
N PRO A 47 -4.79 -29.23 9.84
CA PRO A 47 -5.00 -29.73 11.21
C PRO A 47 -6.38 -29.29 11.73
N GLU A 48 -7.08 -30.17 12.45
CA GLU A 48 -8.50 -30.02 12.81
C GLU A 48 -8.82 -28.63 13.41
N GLY A 49 -8.01 -28.16 14.37
CA GLY A 49 -8.19 -26.82 14.96
C GLY A 49 -7.96 -25.65 14.00
N ILE A 50 -7.06 -25.77 13.02
CA ILE A 50 -6.84 -24.74 11.99
C ILE A 50 -8.01 -24.73 10.99
N SER A 51 -8.53 -25.91 10.66
CA SER A 51 -9.69 -26.03 9.78
C SER A 51 -10.93 -25.33 10.36
N ASP A 52 -11.20 -25.50 11.65
CA ASP A 52 -12.32 -24.85 12.32
C ASP A 52 -12.15 -23.33 12.36
N LEU A 53 -10.94 -22.83 12.65
CA LEU A 53 -10.63 -21.40 12.61
C LEU A 53 -10.83 -20.82 11.19
N LEU A 54 -10.43 -21.56 10.15
CA LEU A 54 -10.61 -21.13 8.76
C LEU A 54 -12.08 -21.10 8.36
N ARG A 55 -12.86 -22.13 8.73
CA ARG A 55 -14.31 -22.16 8.51
C ARG A 55 -15.00 -20.98 9.19
N TYR A 56 -14.59 -20.67 10.41
CA TYR A 56 -15.10 -19.54 11.18
C TYR A 56 -14.76 -18.19 10.52
N ALA A 57 -13.51 -18.00 10.09
CA ALA A 57 -13.09 -16.80 9.36
C ALA A 57 -13.83 -16.66 8.01
N ALA A 58 -13.96 -17.74 7.25
CA ALA A 58 -14.66 -17.76 5.97
C ALA A 58 -16.15 -17.43 6.12
N THR A 59 -16.78 -17.87 7.22
CA THR A 59 -18.18 -17.54 7.53
C THR A 59 -18.34 -16.05 7.84
N HIS A 60 -17.46 -15.49 8.68
CA HIS A 60 -17.47 -14.05 8.95
C HIS A 60 -17.22 -13.22 7.71
N PHE A 61 -16.31 -13.65 6.84
CA PHE A 61 -16.02 -12.91 5.61
C PHE A 61 -17.25 -12.80 4.69
N LYS A 62 -18.14 -13.80 4.68
CA LYS A 62 -19.40 -13.75 3.93
C LYS A 62 -20.43 -12.79 4.54
N GLN A 63 -20.36 -12.56 5.84
CA GLN A 63 -21.40 -11.86 6.62
C GLN A 63 -21.03 -10.42 6.95
N CYS A 64 -19.75 -10.14 7.18
CA CYS A 64 -19.26 -8.81 7.56
C CYS A 64 -19.13 -7.91 6.33
N GLN A 65 -19.70 -6.71 6.41
CA GLN A 65 -19.44 -5.66 5.43
C GLN A 65 -18.05 -5.07 5.66
N VAL A 66 -17.24 -4.98 4.60
CA VAL A 66 -15.88 -4.40 4.65
C VAL A 66 -15.94 -2.95 5.14
N GLY A 67 -15.03 -2.60 6.05
CA GLY A 67 -14.97 -1.27 6.68
C GLY A 67 -16.01 -0.99 7.77
N SER A 68 -16.90 -1.95 8.08
CA SER A 68 -17.83 -1.82 9.22
C SER A 68 -17.15 -2.13 10.55
N ASP A 69 -17.79 -1.75 11.67
CA ASP A 69 -17.34 -2.15 13.01
C ASP A 69 -17.18 -3.66 13.14
N SER A 70 -18.08 -4.44 12.51
CA SER A 70 -17.99 -5.90 12.52
C SER A 70 -16.74 -6.43 11.79
N TRP A 71 -16.30 -5.74 10.74
CA TRP A 71 -15.07 -6.07 10.03
C TRP A 71 -13.87 -5.87 10.94
N ILE A 72 -13.80 -4.70 11.58
CA ILE A 72 -12.69 -4.28 12.43
C ILE A 72 -12.63 -5.11 13.72
N GLN A 73 -13.78 -5.39 14.34
CA GLN A 73 -13.85 -6.06 15.64
C GLN A 73 -13.86 -7.59 15.57
N PHE A 74 -14.32 -8.17 14.46
CA PHE A 74 -14.44 -9.63 14.34
C PHE A 74 -13.63 -10.19 13.17
N MET A 75 -13.81 -9.69 11.95
CA MET A 75 -13.16 -10.28 10.78
C MET A 75 -11.63 -10.18 10.84
N LEU A 76 -11.09 -8.99 11.06
CA LEU A 76 -9.64 -8.79 11.13
C LEU A 76 -8.99 -9.56 12.30
N PRO A 77 -9.52 -9.51 13.55
CA PRO A 77 -8.94 -10.27 14.65
C PRO A 77 -9.02 -11.78 14.47
N ASN A 78 -10.10 -12.31 13.87
CA ASN A 78 -10.22 -13.74 13.60
C ASN A 78 -9.18 -14.21 12.58
N TRP A 79 -8.93 -13.40 11.55
CA TRP A 79 -7.89 -13.68 10.55
C TRP A 79 -6.49 -13.63 11.17
N ASP A 80 -6.20 -12.60 11.96
CA ASP A 80 -4.92 -12.48 12.68
C ASP A 80 -4.71 -13.64 13.67
N ASN A 81 -5.76 -14.10 14.35
CA ASN A 81 -5.69 -15.25 15.24
C ASN A 81 -5.37 -16.55 14.48
N LEU A 82 -6.03 -16.81 13.34
CA LEU A 82 -5.70 -17.97 12.50
C LEU A 82 -4.23 -17.92 12.05
N ILE A 83 -3.76 -16.77 11.57
CA ILE A 83 -2.36 -16.60 11.15
C ILE A 83 -1.41 -16.90 12.30
N SER A 84 -1.67 -16.30 13.47
CA SER A 84 -0.82 -16.47 14.66
C SER A 84 -0.77 -17.93 15.11
N GLN A 85 -1.91 -18.62 15.18
CA GLN A 85 -1.98 -20.05 15.55
C GLN A 85 -1.17 -20.95 14.62
N VAL A 86 -1.13 -20.65 13.32
CA VAL A 86 -0.30 -21.40 12.36
C VAL A 86 1.18 -21.09 12.57
N LEU A 87 1.54 -19.82 12.73
CA LEU A 87 2.93 -19.36 12.83
C LEU A 87 3.59 -19.69 14.18
N ASP A 88 2.85 -19.64 15.28
CA ASP A 88 3.35 -19.82 16.66
C ASP A 88 3.60 -21.29 17.04
N SER A 89 3.23 -22.25 16.18
CA SER A 89 3.52 -23.66 16.44
C SER A 89 5.04 -23.93 16.49
N ARG A 90 5.49 -24.86 17.37
CA ARG A 90 6.90 -25.01 17.74
C ARG A 90 7.85 -25.41 16.59
N GLU A 91 7.34 -25.98 15.50
CA GLU A 91 8.16 -26.41 14.36
C GLU A 91 8.38 -25.24 13.38
N GLN A 92 9.63 -24.86 13.15
CA GLN A 92 9.99 -23.91 12.10
C GLN A 92 10.02 -24.64 10.76
N ASP A 93 8.91 -24.63 10.01
CA ASP A 93 8.77 -25.40 8.78
C ASP A 93 8.07 -24.58 7.68
N TYR A 94 8.51 -24.79 6.43
CA TYR A 94 7.90 -24.27 5.21
C TYR A 94 6.41 -24.62 5.06
N ARG A 95 5.96 -25.75 5.64
CA ARG A 95 4.56 -26.20 5.62
C ARG A 95 3.60 -25.11 6.12
N LYS A 96 4.03 -24.27 7.06
CA LYS A 96 3.24 -23.14 7.58
C LYS A 96 2.88 -22.12 6.50
N ILE A 97 3.87 -21.77 5.68
CA ILE A 97 3.70 -20.83 4.57
C ILE A 97 2.68 -21.40 3.56
N SER A 98 2.80 -22.69 3.23
CA SER A 98 1.84 -23.36 2.34
C SER A 98 0.42 -23.41 2.92
N ILE A 99 0.26 -23.73 4.21
CA ILE A 99 -1.04 -23.73 4.91
C ILE A 99 -1.70 -22.35 4.83
N LEU A 100 -0.93 -21.29 5.09
CA LEU A 100 -1.45 -19.92 5.07
C LEU A 100 -1.82 -19.47 3.65
N SER A 101 -0.99 -19.77 2.65
CA SER A 101 -1.30 -19.49 1.25
C SER A 101 -2.59 -20.20 0.80
N MET A 102 -2.75 -21.48 1.16
CA MET A 102 -3.98 -22.22 0.88
C MET A 102 -5.20 -21.66 1.61
N SER A 103 -5.02 -21.24 2.87
CA SER A 103 -6.07 -20.60 3.66
C SER A 103 -6.55 -19.31 2.99
N ALA A 104 -5.63 -18.49 2.48
CA ALA A 104 -5.99 -17.29 1.71
C ALA A 104 -6.75 -17.62 0.42
N VAL A 105 -6.32 -18.63 -0.34
CA VAL A 105 -7.06 -19.08 -1.54
C VAL A 105 -8.49 -19.52 -1.18
N ILE A 106 -8.67 -20.24 -0.07
CA ILE A 106 -9.99 -20.65 0.42
C ILE A 106 -10.83 -19.44 0.83
N MET A 107 -10.25 -18.48 1.54
CA MET A 107 -10.91 -17.21 1.87
C MET A 107 -11.35 -16.48 0.60
N GLY A 108 -10.50 -16.49 -0.44
CA GLY A 108 -10.78 -15.88 -1.72
C GLY A 108 -11.96 -16.51 -2.45
N LYS A 109 -12.06 -17.85 -2.41
CA LYS A 109 -13.23 -18.59 -2.91
C LYS A 109 -14.47 -18.41 -2.05
N SER A 110 -14.28 -18.13 -0.77
CA SER A 110 -15.36 -17.92 0.20
C SER A 110 -15.88 -16.48 0.21
N ARG A 111 -15.35 -15.59 -0.64
CA ARG A 111 -15.81 -14.20 -0.76
C ARG A 111 -17.34 -14.15 -0.91
N GLY A 112 -17.97 -13.34 -0.07
CA GLY A 112 -19.40 -13.04 -0.19
C GLY A 112 -19.68 -12.13 -1.38
N HIS A 113 -20.98 -11.94 -1.67
CA HIS A 113 -21.47 -10.96 -2.64
C HIS A 113 -21.66 -9.57 -2.01
N SER A 114 -21.17 -9.36 -0.78
CA SER A 114 -21.26 -8.07 -0.10
C SER A 114 -20.44 -7.00 -0.82
N ASN A 115 -20.94 -5.76 -0.79
CA ASN A 115 -20.22 -4.63 -1.36
C ASN A 115 -18.82 -4.51 -0.73
N GLY A 116 -17.80 -4.35 -1.57
CA GLY A 116 -16.41 -4.22 -1.15
C GLY A 116 -15.70 -5.53 -0.81
N SER A 117 -16.31 -6.71 -1.00
CA SER A 117 -15.68 -8.00 -0.65
C SER A 117 -14.33 -8.25 -1.35
N ASP A 118 -14.16 -7.78 -2.58
CA ASP A 118 -12.87 -7.87 -3.29
C ASP A 118 -11.80 -6.96 -2.67
N VAL A 119 -12.17 -5.77 -2.18
CA VAL A 119 -11.27 -4.87 -1.43
C VAL A 119 -10.90 -5.48 -0.08
N GLY A 120 -11.90 -6.02 0.64
CA GLY A 120 -11.66 -6.70 1.92
C GLY A 120 -10.78 -7.94 1.76
N TYR A 121 -10.89 -8.69 0.66
CA TYR A 121 -9.97 -9.79 0.41
C TYR A 121 -8.52 -9.32 0.26
N ILE A 122 -8.29 -8.25 -0.49
CA ILE A 122 -6.95 -7.67 -0.66
C ILE A 122 -6.38 -7.27 0.71
N GLU A 123 -7.17 -6.63 1.57
CA GLU A 123 -6.75 -6.28 2.93
C GLU A 123 -6.31 -7.51 3.76
N LEU A 124 -7.07 -8.61 3.68
CA LEU A 124 -6.72 -9.86 4.37
C LEU A 124 -5.41 -10.46 3.82
N VAL A 125 -5.22 -10.43 2.50
CA VAL A 125 -3.98 -10.91 1.86
C VAL A 125 -2.80 -10.02 2.24
N GLU A 126 -2.96 -8.69 2.26
CA GLU A 126 -1.91 -7.75 2.67
C GLU A 126 -1.44 -8.03 4.11
N LYS A 127 -2.39 -8.18 5.05
CA LYS A 127 -2.07 -8.56 6.43
C LYS A 127 -1.33 -9.91 6.48
N LEU A 128 -1.77 -10.90 5.71
CA LEU A 128 -1.11 -12.18 5.64
C LEU A 128 0.34 -12.05 5.12
N MET A 129 0.56 -11.30 4.04
CA MET A 129 1.90 -11.09 3.47
C MET A 129 2.85 -10.47 4.49
N LEU A 130 2.41 -9.44 5.23
CA LEU A 130 3.22 -8.81 6.26
C LEU A 130 3.59 -9.79 7.39
N ARG A 131 2.65 -10.65 7.81
CA ARG A 131 2.91 -11.69 8.84
C ARG A 131 3.85 -12.79 8.34
N MET A 132 3.74 -13.21 7.09
CA MET A 132 4.63 -14.22 6.50
C MET A 132 6.05 -13.68 6.36
N TRP A 133 6.23 -12.41 5.98
CA TRP A 133 7.54 -11.76 5.96
C TRP A 133 8.10 -11.52 7.36
N ASP A 134 7.26 -11.16 8.33
CA ASP A 134 7.68 -11.07 9.73
C ASP A 134 8.20 -12.44 10.19
N TYR A 135 7.45 -13.52 9.98
CA TYR A 135 7.92 -14.87 10.30
C TYR A 135 9.22 -15.26 9.59
N ALA A 136 9.29 -15.07 8.26
CA ALA A 136 10.47 -15.46 7.47
C ALA A 136 11.73 -14.64 7.79
N SER A 137 11.58 -13.39 8.26
CA SER A 137 12.72 -12.55 8.66
C SER A 137 13.41 -13.02 9.94
N HIS A 138 12.71 -13.75 10.82
CA HIS A 138 13.30 -14.37 12.01
C HIS A 138 13.98 -15.71 11.73
N LEU A 139 13.90 -16.20 10.48
CA LEU A 139 14.49 -17.47 10.05
C LEU A 139 15.66 -17.21 9.11
N ASP A 140 16.74 -17.98 9.27
CA ASP A 140 17.84 -18.03 8.31
C ASP A 140 17.63 -19.12 7.23
N ASP A 141 16.36 -19.44 6.94
CA ASP A 141 15.98 -20.45 5.96
C ASP A 141 15.63 -19.80 4.61
N LYS A 142 16.51 -20.02 3.61
CA LYS A 142 16.31 -19.52 2.24
C LYS A 142 15.08 -20.13 1.56
N SER A 143 14.73 -21.38 1.87
CA SER A 143 13.57 -22.05 1.28
C SER A 143 12.26 -21.43 1.79
N VAL A 144 12.19 -21.07 3.07
CA VAL A 144 11.03 -20.35 3.62
C VAL A 144 10.91 -18.96 2.98
N LYS A 145 12.02 -18.20 2.88
CA LYS A 145 12.01 -16.89 2.22
C LYS A 145 11.61 -16.98 0.75
N ALA A 146 12.07 -18.01 0.03
CA ALA A 146 11.68 -18.25 -1.37
C ALA A 146 10.17 -18.52 -1.51
N LEU A 147 9.58 -19.31 -0.61
CA LEU A 147 8.13 -19.57 -0.64
C LEU A 147 7.31 -18.35 -0.26
N VAL A 148 7.77 -17.52 0.68
CA VAL A 148 7.10 -16.24 0.99
C VAL A 148 7.19 -15.28 -0.20
N SER A 149 8.33 -15.22 -0.89
CA SER A 149 8.46 -14.47 -2.15
C SER A 149 7.54 -15.02 -3.24
N GLN A 150 7.39 -16.33 -3.35
CA GLN A 150 6.45 -16.94 -4.30
C GLN A 150 5.01 -16.57 -3.96
N ALA A 151 4.61 -16.64 -2.69
CA ALA A 151 3.28 -16.20 -2.25
C ALA A 151 3.05 -14.71 -2.52
N TRP A 152 4.07 -13.86 -2.32
CA TRP A 152 3.99 -12.44 -2.67
C TRP A 152 3.62 -12.21 -4.14
N VAL A 153 4.25 -12.96 -5.05
CA VAL A 153 3.98 -12.85 -6.49
C VAL A 153 2.64 -13.48 -6.86
N GLU A 154 2.48 -14.77 -6.58
CA GLU A 154 1.37 -15.60 -7.08
C GLU A 154 0.04 -15.35 -6.36
N LEU A 155 0.07 -14.87 -5.11
CA LEU A 155 -1.13 -14.58 -4.33
C LEU A 155 -1.45 -13.10 -4.29
N TYR A 156 -0.48 -12.24 -3.93
CA TYR A 156 -0.76 -10.82 -3.73
C TYR A 156 -0.71 -10.02 -5.03
N LEU A 157 0.42 -10.03 -5.75
CA LEU A 157 0.55 -9.24 -6.98
C LEU A 157 -0.41 -9.72 -8.07
N SER A 158 -0.53 -11.03 -8.27
CA SER A 158 -1.50 -11.58 -9.23
C SER A 158 -2.95 -11.20 -8.89
N GLU A 159 -3.30 -11.11 -7.61
CA GLU A 159 -4.63 -10.67 -7.21
C GLU A 159 -4.85 -9.17 -7.43
N LEU A 160 -3.86 -8.32 -7.16
CA LEU A 160 -3.93 -6.89 -7.49
C LEU A 160 -4.13 -6.70 -9.00
N GLU A 161 -3.33 -7.39 -9.82
CA GLU A 161 -3.47 -7.31 -11.27
C GLU A 161 -4.87 -7.71 -11.71
N ARG A 162 -5.37 -8.87 -11.24
CA ARG A 162 -6.73 -9.34 -11.54
C ARG A 162 -7.79 -8.35 -11.11
N PHE A 163 -7.64 -7.74 -9.93
CA PHE A 163 -8.56 -6.75 -9.40
C PHE A 163 -8.63 -5.54 -10.34
N TYR A 164 -7.49 -4.97 -10.73
CA TYR A 164 -7.49 -3.78 -11.59
C TYR A 164 -7.80 -4.07 -13.06
N GLN A 165 -7.54 -5.27 -13.57
CA GLN A 165 -8.06 -5.70 -14.87
C GLN A 165 -9.60 -5.71 -14.87
N LYS A 166 -10.22 -6.16 -13.78
CA LYS A 166 -11.68 -6.20 -13.61
C LYS A 166 -12.28 -4.81 -13.38
N TYR A 167 -11.63 -3.98 -12.56
CA TYR A 167 -12.22 -2.73 -12.06
C TYR A 167 -11.63 -1.44 -12.63
N GLY A 168 -10.52 -1.50 -13.37
CA GLY A 168 -9.79 -0.32 -13.84
C GLY A 168 -10.62 0.61 -14.71
N SER A 169 -11.55 0.07 -15.52
CA SER A 169 -12.47 0.88 -16.34
C SER A 169 -13.46 1.69 -15.51
N TYR A 170 -13.89 1.20 -14.34
CA TYR A 170 -14.76 1.93 -13.42
C TYR A 170 -13.99 3.03 -12.69
N LEU A 171 -12.75 2.76 -12.27
CA LEU A 171 -11.89 3.75 -11.59
C LEU A 171 -11.54 4.95 -12.48
N ARG A 172 -11.66 4.82 -13.80
CA ARG A 172 -11.48 5.94 -14.75
C ARG A 172 -12.70 6.86 -14.82
N GLN A 173 -13.85 6.51 -14.24
CA GLN A 173 -15.06 7.31 -14.28
C GLN A 173 -15.06 8.41 -13.21
N ALA A 174 -15.90 9.42 -13.37
CA ALA A 174 -16.10 10.46 -12.37
C ALA A 174 -16.85 9.92 -11.16
N HIS A 175 -16.33 10.24 -9.98
CA HIS A 175 -16.87 9.80 -8.68
C HIS A 175 -16.97 8.26 -8.50
N ALA A 176 -16.05 7.51 -9.11
CA ALA A 176 -15.92 6.06 -9.01
C ALA A 176 -15.76 5.56 -7.57
N VAL A 177 -15.03 6.31 -6.72
CA VAL A 177 -14.76 5.90 -5.32
C VAL A 177 -15.27 6.90 -4.29
N SER A 178 -15.65 8.10 -4.73
CA SER A 178 -16.28 9.10 -3.89
C SER A 178 -17.79 8.92 -3.88
N MET A 179 -18.40 8.78 -2.69
CA MET A 179 -19.86 8.81 -2.61
C MET A 179 -20.34 10.23 -2.95
N ILE A 180 -21.28 10.35 -3.89
CA ILE A 180 -22.00 11.61 -4.16
C ILE A 180 -22.99 11.83 -3.02
N SER A 181 -22.48 12.13 -1.83
CA SER A 181 -23.24 12.49 -0.64
C SER A 181 -23.02 13.97 -0.32
N ARG A 182 -24.04 14.59 0.27
CA ARG A 182 -24.19 16.03 0.45
C ARG A 182 -23.08 16.63 1.32
N ALA A 183 -22.17 17.39 0.71
CA ALA A 183 -21.43 18.53 1.29
C ALA A 183 -20.90 18.41 2.75
N SER A 184 -20.60 17.21 3.23
CA SER A 184 -20.06 16.99 4.58
C SER A 184 -18.54 16.83 4.52
N GLY A 185 -17.82 17.36 5.52
CA GLY A 185 -16.37 17.18 5.62
C GLY A 185 -15.96 15.71 5.76
N LEU A 186 -16.82 14.88 6.38
CA LEU A 186 -16.62 13.44 6.55
C LEU A 186 -16.68 12.67 5.22
N ASP A 187 -17.59 13.03 4.32
CA ASP A 187 -17.65 12.41 2.99
C ASP A 187 -16.38 12.69 2.18
N ALA A 188 -15.84 13.92 2.31
CA ALA A 188 -14.60 14.29 1.65
C ALA A 188 -13.37 13.56 2.22
N ILE A 189 -13.37 13.29 3.53
CA ILE A 189 -12.37 12.46 4.21
C ILE A 189 -12.43 11.02 3.70
N ASN A 190 -13.62 10.42 3.68
CA ASN A 190 -13.82 9.06 3.19
C ASN A 190 -13.42 8.93 1.71
N ALA A 191 -13.77 9.91 0.88
CA ALA A 191 -13.31 9.96 -0.51
C ALA A 191 -11.78 10.03 -0.64
N GLY A 192 -11.12 10.80 0.23
CA GLY A 192 -9.66 10.84 0.32
C GLY A 192 -9.08 9.48 0.68
N PHE A 193 -9.58 8.87 1.76
CA PHE A 193 -9.16 7.54 2.21
C PHE A 193 -9.27 6.48 1.10
N ASN A 194 -10.44 6.37 0.44
CA ASN A 194 -10.67 5.37 -0.61
C ASN A 194 -9.83 5.62 -1.86
N ALA A 195 -9.71 6.87 -2.31
CA ALA A 195 -8.90 7.20 -3.48
C ALA A 195 -7.41 6.86 -3.24
N TYR A 196 -6.88 7.26 -2.09
CA TYR A 196 -5.51 6.98 -1.71
C TYR A 196 -5.25 5.48 -1.50
N TRP A 197 -6.25 4.71 -1.04
CA TRP A 197 -6.15 3.24 -0.99
C TRP A 197 -5.84 2.66 -2.37
N HIS A 198 -6.63 3.02 -3.39
CA HIS A 198 -6.41 2.52 -4.75
C HIS A 198 -5.11 3.03 -5.39
N LEU A 199 -4.82 4.32 -5.27
CA LEU A 199 -3.61 4.92 -5.84
C LEU A 199 -2.34 4.27 -5.28
N ALA A 200 -2.35 3.96 -3.97
CA ALA A 200 -1.26 3.27 -3.31
C ALA A 200 -1.03 1.87 -3.89
N ARG A 201 -2.08 1.06 -4.06
CA ARG A 201 -1.93 -0.33 -4.52
C ARG A 201 -1.54 -0.41 -6.00
N ILE A 202 -2.03 0.51 -6.83
CA ILE A 202 -1.58 0.63 -8.23
C ILE A 202 -0.07 0.95 -8.29
N GLY A 203 0.37 1.97 -7.54
CA GLY A 203 1.78 2.34 -7.54
C GLY A 203 2.67 1.28 -6.87
N LEU A 204 2.19 0.63 -5.80
CA LEU A 204 2.90 -0.48 -5.17
C LEU A 204 3.05 -1.68 -6.10
N PHE A 205 2.01 -2.01 -6.88
CA PHE A 205 2.09 -3.08 -7.88
C PHE A 205 3.19 -2.79 -8.88
N THR A 206 3.18 -1.60 -9.50
CA THR A 206 4.21 -1.20 -10.48
C THR A 206 5.61 -1.15 -9.87
N TYR A 207 5.75 -0.71 -8.62
CA TYR A 207 7.01 -0.76 -7.88
C TYR A 207 7.49 -2.20 -7.67
N ALA A 208 6.58 -3.11 -7.30
CA ALA A 208 6.93 -4.49 -7.00
C ALA A 208 7.35 -5.27 -8.24
N ILE A 209 6.65 -5.12 -9.37
CA ILE A 209 6.99 -5.82 -10.61
C ILE A 209 8.33 -5.37 -11.19
N GLU A 210 8.71 -4.08 -11.08
CA GLU A 210 10.03 -3.62 -11.55
C GLU A 210 11.17 -4.33 -10.81
N ASN A 211 11.02 -4.60 -9.51
CA ASN A 211 12.02 -5.33 -8.74
C ASN A 211 12.08 -6.84 -9.04
N LEU A 212 11.07 -7.37 -9.73
CA LEU A 212 10.95 -8.79 -10.08
C LEU A 212 11.29 -9.07 -11.54
N THR A 213 11.19 -8.06 -12.39
CA THR A 213 11.36 -8.20 -13.83
C THR A 213 12.85 -8.27 -14.14
N GLU A 214 13.29 -9.37 -14.77
CA GLU A 214 14.65 -9.51 -15.28
C GLU A 214 14.90 -8.53 -16.44
N ASP A 215 16.17 -8.19 -16.72
CA ASP A 215 16.59 -7.33 -17.84
C ASP A 215 16.38 -7.99 -19.24
N SER A 216 15.41 -8.89 -19.37
CA SER A 216 14.97 -9.49 -20.63
C SER A 216 14.10 -8.52 -21.44
N ASP A 217 14.00 -8.74 -22.75
CA ASP A 217 13.15 -7.92 -23.62
C ASP A 217 11.66 -8.12 -23.28
N ASP A 218 11.22 -9.37 -23.11
CA ASP A 218 9.84 -9.70 -22.72
C ASP A 218 9.45 -9.09 -21.37
N GLY A 219 10.38 -9.11 -20.40
CA GLY A 219 10.18 -8.49 -19.09
C GLY A 219 9.99 -6.98 -19.21
N ARG A 220 10.87 -6.31 -19.97
CA ARG A 220 10.77 -4.87 -20.22
C ARG A 220 9.49 -4.49 -20.97
N GLU A 221 9.05 -5.30 -21.92
CA GLU A 221 7.77 -5.08 -22.62
C GLU A 221 6.58 -5.20 -21.67
N TYR A 222 6.54 -6.25 -20.84
CA TYR A 222 5.51 -6.42 -19.83
C TYR A 222 5.47 -5.24 -18.85
N LEU A 223 6.63 -4.83 -18.32
CA LEU A 223 6.74 -3.70 -17.39
C LEU A 223 6.27 -2.39 -18.03
N SER A 224 6.70 -2.11 -19.26
CA SER A 224 6.27 -0.91 -20.02
C SER A 224 4.76 -0.89 -20.26
N SER A 225 4.18 -2.03 -20.63
CA SER A 225 2.73 -2.20 -20.79
C SER A 225 1.99 -1.88 -19.51
N LYS A 226 2.46 -2.43 -18.37
CA LYS A 226 1.86 -2.15 -17.05
C LYS A 226 2.03 -0.73 -16.59
N TYR A 227 3.17 -0.09 -16.86
CA TYR A 227 3.33 1.33 -16.60
C TYR A 227 2.32 2.18 -17.36
N SER A 228 2.12 1.90 -18.65
CA SER A 228 1.15 2.65 -19.47
C SER A 228 -0.29 2.43 -19.00
N GLU A 229 -0.68 1.18 -18.77
CA GLU A 229 -2.02 0.78 -18.32
C GLU A 229 -2.40 1.47 -16.99
N PHE A 230 -1.51 1.37 -16.00
CA PHE A 230 -1.76 1.91 -14.67
C PHE A 230 -1.62 3.42 -14.59
N ALA A 231 -0.69 4.02 -15.33
CA ALA A 231 -0.59 5.47 -15.41
C ALA A 231 -1.87 6.08 -16.01
N ASP A 232 -2.51 5.43 -16.98
CA ASP A 232 -3.81 5.88 -17.51
C ASP A 232 -4.91 5.84 -16.44
N ILE A 233 -4.97 4.79 -15.61
CA ILE A 233 -5.93 4.72 -14.50
C ILE A 233 -5.65 5.87 -13.51
N VAL A 234 -4.41 6.05 -13.08
CA VAL A 234 -4.02 7.08 -12.11
C VAL A 234 -4.29 8.48 -12.62
N GLU A 235 -3.92 8.78 -13.87
CA GLU A 235 -4.21 10.07 -14.50
C GLU A 235 -5.71 10.37 -14.49
N ARG A 236 -6.52 9.40 -14.91
CA ARG A 236 -7.99 9.58 -14.92
C ARG A 236 -8.52 9.77 -13.50
N MET A 237 -8.04 9.02 -12.52
CA MET A 237 -8.41 9.21 -11.12
C MET A 237 -8.03 10.61 -10.61
N ILE A 238 -6.87 11.15 -11.00
CA ILE A 238 -6.44 12.51 -10.60
C ILE A 238 -7.45 13.57 -11.06
N TYR A 239 -7.93 13.47 -12.29
CA TYR A 239 -8.87 14.45 -12.85
C TYR A 239 -10.34 14.19 -12.47
N ASN A 240 -10.72 12.92 -12.26
CA ASN A 240 -12.12 12.52 -12.09
C ASN A 240 -12.50 12.24 -10.63
N GLU A 241 -11.54 11.96 -9.74
CA GLU A 241 -11.76 11.76 -8.31
C GLU A 241 -11.18 12.89 -7.48
N PRO A 242 -12.01 13.77 -6.90
CA PRO A 242 -11.52 14.80 -5.99
C PRO A 242 -10.76 14.26 -4.76
N GLY A 243 -11.02 13.00 -4.38
CA GLY A 243 -10.30 12.33 -3.28
C GLY A 243 -8.82 12.12 -3.56
N SER A 244 -8.40 12.02 -4.82
CA SER A 244 -7.00 11.82 -5.23
C SER A 244 -6.08 13.00 -4.88
N LEU A 245 -6.66 14.18 -4.61
CA LEU A 245 -5.96 15.42 -4.26
C LEU A 245 -6.16 15.80 -2.78
N ARG A 246 -6.52 14.84 -1.93
CA ARG A 246 -6.81 15.05 -0.50
C ARG A 246 -5.91 14.21 0.40
N PRO A 247 -4.62 14.58 0.55
CA PRO A 247 -3.77 13.97 1.55
C PRO A 247 -4.23 14.38 2.96
N LEU A 248 -4.57 13.44 3.84
CA LEU A 248 -5.22 13.75 5.11
C LEU A 248 -4.27 13.66 6.31
N ILE A 249 -3.34 12.73 6.24
CA ILE A 249 -2.31 12.47 7.24
C ILE A 249 -0.95 12.59 6.57
N ASP A 250 0.06 12.88 7.38
CA ASP A 250 1.42 13.12 6.91
C ASP A 250 1.97 11.85 6.19
N ALA A 251 1.56 10.67 6.65
CA ALA A 251 1.88 9.36 6.05
C ALA A 251 1.34 9.18 4.63
N HIS A 252 0.39 10.00 4.16
CA HIS A 252 -0.03 10.03 2.75
C HIS A 252 1.12 10.34 1.77
N GLN A 253 2.26 10.79 2.30
CA GLN A 253 3.52 10.92 1.59
C GLN A 253 3.88 9.63 0.83
N ALA A 254 3.62 8.45 1.41
CA ALA A 254 3.91 7.17 0.77
C ALA A 254 3.13 6.98 -0.53
N GLN A 255 1.84 7.32 -0.50
CA GLN A 255 0.94 7.21 -1.63
C GLN A 255 1.24 8.27 -2.70
N VAL A 256 1.55 9.51 -2.28
CA VAL A 256 1.96 10.58 -3.20
C VAL A 256 3.26 10.21 -3.90
N PHE A 257 4.23 9.61 -3.20
CA PHE A 257 5.44 9.06 -3.81
C PHE A 257 5.12 8.03 -4.90
N LEU A 258 4.22 7.10 -4.62
CA LEU A 258 3.85 6.03 -5.54
C LEU A 258 3.14 6.57 -6.80
N ILE A 259 2.31 7.60 -6.67
CA ILE A 259 1.73 8.33 -7.80
C ILE A 259 2.83 9.03 -8.61
N TRP A 260 3.68 9.81 -7.92
CA TRP A 260 4.78 10.55 -8.51
C TRP A 260 5.67 9.63 -9.35
N ARG A 261 6.08 8.52 -8.75
CA ARG A 261 7.00 7.55 -9.36
C ARG A 261 6.39 6.89 -10.59
N LEU A 262 5.12 6.48 -10.52
CA LEU A 262 4.42 5.86 -11.65
C LEU A 262 4.31 6.84 -12.83
N LEU A 263 3.92 8.09 -12.59
CA LEU A 263 3.82 9.11 -13.64
C LEU A 263 5.20 9.46 -14.22
N ALA A 264 6.24 9.54 -13.39
CA ALA A 264 7.61 9.77 -13.84
C ALA A 264 8.14 8.62 -14.71
N LYS A 265 8.01 7.37 -14.25
CA LYS A 265 8.48 6.16 -14.96
C LYS A 265 7.69 5.88 -16.25
N SER A 266 6.44 6.31 -16.33
CA SER A 266 5.63 6.23 -17.55
C SER A 266 5.82 7.43 -18.51
N GLY A 267 6.73 8.37 -18.18
CA GLY A 267 7.02 9.54 -19.01
C GLY A 267 5.93 10.61 -19.02
N ARG A 268 4.94 10.55 -18.12
CA ARG A 268 3.80 11.49 -18.04
C ARG A 268 4.15 12.72 -17.18
N ILE A 269 5.26 13.39 -17.50
CA ILE A 269 5.80 14.52 -16.71
C ILE A 269 4.81 15.71 -16.67
N GLY A 270 4.10 16.01 -17.76
CA GLY A 270 3.09 17.07 -17.77
C GLY A 270 1.97 16.83 -16.75
N VAL A 271 1.42 15.60 -16.73
CA VAL A 271 0.40 15.17 -15.77
C VAL A 271 0.92 15.22 -14.33
N LEU A 272 2.19 14.85 -14.14
CA LEU A 272 2.84 14.94 -12.84
C LEU A 272 2.92 16.39 -12.33
N CYS A 273 3.32 17.33 -13.19
CA CYS A 273 3.36 18.76 -12.87
C CYS A 273 1.97 19.29 -12.52
N ASP A 274 0.94 18.92 -13.30
CA ASP A 274 -0.45 19.31 -13.03
C ASP A 274 -0.93 18.77 -11.68
N PHE A 275 -0.66 17.49 -11.42
CA PHE A 275 -1.00 16.84 -10.16
C PHE A 275 -0.37 17.56 -8.96
N LEU A 276 0.94 17.83 -9.01
CA LEU A 276 1.64 18.52 -7.93
C LEU A 276 1.10 19.94 -7.70
N ASN A 277 0.86 20.70 -8.77
CA ASN A 277 0.29 22.05 -8.66
C ASN A 277 -1.12 22.03 -8.04
N LEU A 278 -2.00 21.16 -8.54
CA LEU A 278 -3.35 21.00 -8.01
C LEU A 278 -3.33 20.58 -6.55
N LEU A 279 -2.44 19.64 -6.20
CA LEU A 279 -2.27 19.17 -4.82
C LEU A 279 -1.86 20.33 -3.89
N VAL A 280 -0.89 21.16 -4.30
CA VAL A 280 -0.45 22.33 -3.54
C VAL A 280 -1.58 23.34 -3.36
N ASP A 281 -2.36 23.63 -4.40
CA ASP A 281 -3.49 24.55 -4.31
C ASP A 281 -4.59 24.06 -3.36
N ARG A 282 -4.89 22.75 -3.38
CA ARG A 282 -5.86 22.14 -2.46
C ARG A 282 -5.35 22.15 -1.03
N LEU A 283 -4.07 21.91 -0.82
CA LEU A 283 -3.42 21.99 0.49
C LEU A 283 -3.43 23.41 1.04
N LEU A 284 -3.13 24.41 0.20
CA LEU A 284 -3.18 25.80 0.60
C LEU A 284 -4.57 26.19 1.07
N ALA A 285 -5.60 25.86 0.29
CA ALA A 285 -6.99 26.16 0.64
C ALA A 285 -7.39 25.57 2.01
N ARG A 286 -6.86 24.40 2.36
CA ARG A 286 -7.06 23.76 3.68
C ARG A 286 -6.24 24.44 4.76
N ARG A 287 -4.98 24.78 4.48
CA ARG A 287 -4.07 25.43 5.43
C ARG A 287 -4.61 26.78 5.92
N ILE A 288 -5.21 27.56 5.02
CA ILE A 288 -5.85 28.85 5.37
C ILE A 288 -7.32 28.72 5.75
N ASN A 289 -7.77 27.50 6.09
CA ASN A 289 -9.11 27.19 6.59
C ASN A 289 -10.27 27.70 5.69
N LYS A 290 -10.09 27.69 4.37
CA LYS A 290 -11.14 28.08 3.40
C LYS A 290 -12.09 26.93 3.04
N VAL A 291 -11.78 25.72 3.47
CA VAL A 291 -12.59 24.52 3.21
C VAL A 291 -12.83 23.76 4.52
N GLY A 292 -13.97 23.08 4.64
CA GLY A 292 -14.36 22.32 5.83
C GLY A 292 -13.61 20.99 6.00
N ILE A 293 -12.31 20.98 5.70
CA ILE A 293 -11.41 19.83 5.83
C ILE A 293 -10.12 20.39 6.45
N PRO A 294 -9.60 19.81 7.53
CA PRO A 294 -8.39 20.31 8.17
C PRO A 294 -7.19 20.20 7.22
N PHE A 295 -6.06 20.80 7.59
CA PHE A 295 -4.79 20.55 6.91
C PHE A 295 -4.35 19.08 7.09
N ILE A 296 -3.06 18.78 6.95
CA ILE A 296 -2.52 17.45 7.17
C ILE A 296 -2.30 17.24 8.67
N ASP A 297 -2.74 16.10 9.22
CA ASP A 297 -2.41 15.73 10.60
C ASP A 297 -1.03 15.07 10.70
N GLY A 298 -0.13 15.69 11.49
CA GLY A 298 1.22 15.21 11.76
C GLY A 298 1.29 13.97 12.66
N HIS A 299 0.24 13.69 13.43
CA HIS A 299 0.15 12.49 14.29
C HIS A 299 -0.23 11.21 13.51
N ASN A 300 -0.53 11.35 12.22
CA ASN A 300 -0.99 10.27 11.36
C ASN A 300 -2.27 9.58 11.82
N SER A 301 -3.26 10.36 12.28
CA SER A 301 -4.53 9.85 12.79
C SER A 301 -5.74 10.35 12.00
N TYR A 302 -6.35 9.45 11.21
CA TYR A 302 -7.64 9.75 10.58
C TYR A 302 -8.75 10.07 11.59
N LYS A 303 -8.65 9.55 12.82
CA LYS A 303 -9.60 9.87 13.89
C LYS A 303 -9.56 11.36 14.24
N ILE A 304 -8.36 11.93 14.41
CA ILE A 304 -8.18 13.37 14.68
C ILE A 304 -8.72 14.20 13.52
N VAL A 305 -8.40 13.81 12.28
CA VAL A 305 -8.90 14.47 11.06
C VAL A 305 -10.44 14.44 10.98
N ALA A 306 -11.04 13.29 11.26
CA ALA A 306 -12.50 13.12 11.25
C ALA A 306 -13.19 13.86 12.39
N GLU A 307 -12.60 13.87 13.58
CA GLU A 307 -13.10 14.62 14.74
C GLU A 307 -13.14 16.12 14.43
N ALA A 308 -12.04 16.69 13.95
CA ALA A 308 -11.99 18.10 13.57
C ALA A 308 -12.97 18.46 12.44
N ALA A 309 -13.12 17.60 11.44
CA ALA A 309 -14.12 17.81 10.40
C ALA A 309 -15.56 17.72 10.92
N GLY A 310 -15.82 16.87 11.91
CA GLY A 310 -17.12 16.72 12.55
C GLY A 310 -17.48 17.88 13.48
N THR A 311 -16.52 18.36 14.27
CA THR A 311 -16.70 19.48 15.22
C THR A 311 -16.55 20.85 14.55
N LYS A 312 -15.98 20.90 13.34
CA LYS A 312 -15.54 22.12 12.63
C LYS A 312 -14.42 22.89 13.35
N GLU A 313 -13.77 22.25 14.32
CA GLU A 313 -12.61 22.79 15.03
C GLU A 313 -11.35 22.36 14.28
N MET A 314 -11.02 23.09 13.22
CA MET A 314 -9.85 22.81 12.38
C MET A 314 -8.54 23.26 13.04
N GLN A 315 -8.62 24.11 14.06
CA GLN A 315 -7.48 24.63 14.79
C GLN A 315 -6.88 23.52 15.67
N GLY A 316 -5.63 23.12 15.37
CA GLY A 316 -4.90 22.06 16.10
C GLY A 316 -4.73 20.75 15.31
N VAL A 317 -5.42 20.59 14.17
CA VAL A 317 -5.15 19.48 13.25
C VAL A 317 -4.14 19.94 12.20
N GLY A 318 -2.89 19.61 12.48
CA GLY A 318 -1.71 20.20 11.88
C GLY A 318 -0.70 20.40 12.98
N ASP A 319 0.17 19.40 13.15
CA ASP A 319 1.31 19.58 14.05
C ASP A 319 2.17 20.72 13.49
N GLN A 320 2.91 21.41 14.35
CA GLN A 320 3.85 22.43 13.86
C GLN A 320 4.90 21.81 12.94
N SER A 321 5.03 20.48 12.91
CA SER A 321 5.93 19.78 12.03
C SER A 321 5.25 19.00 10.90
N SER A 322 5.87 18.95 9.72
CA SER A 322 5.42 18.07 8.62
C SER A 322 6.59 17.47 7.85
N PHE A 323 6.60 16.14 7.71
CA PHE A 323 7.49 15.45 6.77
C PHE A 323 6.88 15.35 5.37
N PHE A 324 5.55 15.39 5.25
CA PHE A 324 4.88 15.38 3.96
C PHE A 324 5.29 16.60 3.12
N CYS A 325 5.29 17.80 3.71
CA CYS A 325 5.69 19.02 3.02
C CYS A 325 7.16 18.98 2.58
N LEU A 326 8.06 18.42 3.40
CA LEU A 326 9.46 18.21 3.02
C LEU A 326 9.56 17.28 1.81
N ALA A 327 8.92 16.11 1.88
CA ALA A 327 8.94 15.13 0.80
C ALA A 327 8.32 15.69 -0.50
N LEU A 328 7.25 16.48 -0.40
CA LEU A 328 6.60 17.12 -1.54
C LEU A 328 7.55 18.09 -2.27
N MET A 329 8.35 18.87 -1.53
CA MET A 329 9.40 19.70 -2.14
C MET A 329 10.48 18.84 -2.80
N GLU A 330 10.92 17.75 -2.14
CA GLU A 330 11.91 16.85 -2.73
C GLU A 330 11.40 16.21 -4.04
N TYR A 331 10.12 15.85 -4.15
CA TYR A 331 9.52 15.30 -5.39
C TYR A 331 9.61 16.25 -6.59
N CYS A 332 9.71 17.55 -6.33
CA CYS A 332 9.77 18.56 -7.37
C CYS A 332 11.21 18.75 -7.90
N ILE A 333 12.24 18.37 -7.15
CA ILE A 333 13.66 18.56 -7.52
C ILE A 333 14.04 17.98 -8.92
N PRO A 334 13.63 16.75 -9.29
CA PRO A 334 13.98 16.17 -10.58
C PRO A 334 13.21 16.78 -11.76
N ILE A 335 12.19 17.61 -11.50
CA ILE A 335 11.36 18.25 -12.52
C ILE A 335 12.05 19.56 -12.94
N GLN A 336 12.93 19.51 -13.95
CA GLN A 336 13.83 20.63 -14.26
C GLN A 336 13.13 21.97 -14.52
N GLU A 337 12.13 22.01 -15.42
CA GLU A 337 11.56 23.28 -15.91
C GLU A 337 10.61 23.95 -14.91
N PHE A 338 9.89 23.16 -14.10
CA PHE A 338 8.83 23.67 -13.19
C PHE A 338 9.10 23.39 -11.72
N GLY A 339 10.10 22.56 -11.39
CA GLY A 339 10.32 22.06 -10.04
C GLY A 339 10.65 23.16 -9.05
N SER A 340 11.54 24.09 -9.41
CA SER A 340 11.96 25.19 -8.54
C SER A 340 10.80 26.13 -8.20
N SER A 341 9.92 26.44 -9.15
CA SER A 341 8.77 27.31 -8.92
C SER A 341 7.70 26.65 -8.04
N ILE A 342 7.47 25.34 -8.20
CA ILE A 342 6.58 24.57 -7.33
C ILE A 342 7.16 24.48 -5.91
N ILE A 343 8.47 24.25 -5.77
CA ILE A 343 9.16 24.24 -4.47
C ILE A 343 9.02 25.59 -3.76
N GLU A 344 9.25 26.69 -4.47
CA GLU A 344 9.07 28.02 -3.92
C GLU A 344 7.63 28.25 -3.44
N LYS A 345 6.65 27.84 -4.25
CA LYS A 345 5.23 27.91 -3.91
C LYS A 345 4.91 27.10 -2.65
N ILE A 346 5.39 25.86 -2.56
CA ILE A 346 5.23 25.00 -1.37
C ILE A 346 5.85 25.67 -0.15
N TYR A 347 7.09 26.13 -0.26
CA TYR A 347 7.79 26.70 0.87
C TYR A 347 7.15 28.00 1.36
N ARG A 348 6.85 28.95 0.46
CA ARG A 348 6.16 30.19 0.82
C ARG A 348 4.77 29.92 1.42
N GLN A 349 3.93 29.19 0.69
CA GLN A 349 2.50 29.11 1.01
C GLN A 349 2.16 27.98 1.99
N LEU A 350 2.84 26.83 1.91
CA LEU A 350 2.58 25.66 2.76
C LEU A 350 3.57 25.47 3.91
N VAL A 351 4.77 26.05 3.87
CA VAL A 351 5.71 26.00 5.01
C VAL A 351 5.67 27.28 5.81
N LEU A 352 5.94 28.44 5.21
CA LEU A 352 5.98 29.72 5.93
C LEU A 352 4.58 30.29 6.20
N GLY A 353 3.64 30.03 5.30
CA GLY A 353 2.26 30.51 5.45
C GLY A 353 2.14 31.98 5.05
N ILE A 354 2.91 32.38 4.05
CA ILE A 354 2.90 33.74 3.50
C ILE A 354 2.22 33.75 2.12
N ASP A 355 1.59 34.87 1.80
CA ASP A 355 0.92 35.08 0.52
C ASP A 355 1.88 35.60 -0.57
N GLY A 356 1.33 35.95 -1.74
CA GLY A 356 2.11 36.48 -2.87
C GLY A 356 2.70 37.88 -2.64
N TYR A 357 2.30 38.57 -1.58
CA TYR A 357 2.81 39.88 -1.17
C TYR A 357 3.78 39.79 0.01
N GLY A 358 4.00 38.59 0.56
CA GLY A 358 4.88 38.37 1.72
C GLY A 358 4.16 38.48 3.07
N GLU A 359 2.84 38.70 3.08
CA GLU A 359 2.07 38.82 4.32
C GLU A 359 1.68 37.44 4.85
N GLN A 360 1.79 37.26 6.16
CA GLN A 360 1.43 35.99 6.82
C GLN A 360 -0.10 35.80 6.83
N TYR A 361 -0.55 34.62 6.43
CA TYR A 361 -1.96 34.25 6.55
C TYR A 361 -2.40 34.27 8.01
N THR A 362 -3.59 34.81 8.26
CA THR A 362 -4.18 34.91 9.59
C THR A 362 -4.16 33.55 10.30
N GLU A 363 -3.70 33.53 11.56
CA GLU A 363 -3.64 32.34 12.42
C GLU A 363 -2.78 31.17 11.88
N THR A 364 -2.00 31.36 10.82
CA THR A 364 -1.14 30.32 10.24
C THR A 364 0.29 30.47 10.75
N LYS A 365 0.82 29.49 11.50
CA LYS A 365 2.23 29.48 11.91
C LYS A 365 3.11 28.76 10.88
N PRO A 366 4.41 29.11 10.78
CA PRO A 366 5.37 28.34 10.00
C PRO A 366 5.39 26.88 10.43
N LEU A 367 5.63 25.98 9.47
CA LEU A 367 5.86 24.56 9.75
C LEU A 367 7.36 24.29 9.94
N ASP A 368 7.68 23.53 10.97
CA ASP A 368 8.95 22.85 11.16
C ASP A 368 9.03 21.66 10.20
N LEU A 369 9.91 21.76 9.22
CA LEU A 369 10.14 20.64 8.31
C LEU A 369 10.91 19.56 9.06
N ILE A 370 10.36 18.36 9.10
CA ILE A 370 11.00 17.22 9.78
C ILE A 370 11.25 16.09 8.81
N CYS A 371 12.30 15.34 9.09
CA CYS A 371 12.64 14.09 8.47
C CYS A 371 12.86 13.05 9.56
N TRP A 372 13.05 11.79 9.19
CA TRP A 372 13.36 10.74 10.15
C TRP A 372 14.36 9.76 9.56
N ALA A 373 15.19 9.18 10.42
CA ALA A 373 16.11 8.12 10.04
C ALA A 373 15.72 6.81 10.76
N PRO A 374 15.66 5.68 10.04
CA PRO A 374 15.49 4.37 10.66
C PRO A 374 16.68 4.00 11.55
N LYS A 375 16.42 3.29 12.65
CA LYS A 375 17.46 2.61 13.46
C LYS A 375 17.46 1.11 13.17
N GLU A 376 18.44 0.40 13.70
CA GLU A 376 18.49 -1.07 13.64
C GLU A 376 17.18 -1.70 14.14
N GLY A 377 16.67 -2.67 13.38
CA GLY A 377 15.41 -3.38 13.68
C GLY A 377 14.14 -2.58 13.40
N TRP A 378 14.22 -1.43 12.72
CA TRP A 378 13.03 -0.69 12.29
C TRP A 378 12.15 -1.52 11.35
N GLU A 379 12.74 -2.36 10.48
CA GLU A 379 12.00 -3.17 9.51
C GLU A 379 11.00 -4.09 10.20
N LEU A 380 11.48 -4.79 11.24
CA LEU A 380 10.66 -5.72 12.04
C LEU A 380 9.60 -4.98 12.84
N SER A 381 9.90 -3.78 13.31
CA SER A 381 8.93 -2.94 14.04
C SER A 381 7.78 -2.51 13.13
N MET A 382 8.10 -2.15 11.89
CA MET A 382 7.14 -1.75 10.87
C MET A 382 6.24 -2.89 10.42
N LEU A 383 6.78 -4.10 10.22
CA LEU A 383 5.96 -5.27 9.88
C LEU A 383 4.92 -5.58 10.97
N LYS A 384 5.25 -5.29 12.23
CA LYS A 384 4.38 -5.51 13.40
C LYS A 384 3.43 -4.35 13.68
N GLY A 385 3.45 -3.28 12.88
CA GLY A 385 2.66 -2.06 13.12
C GLY A 385 3.00 -1.35 14.43
N LYS A 386 4.23 -1.52 14.92
CA LYS A 386 4.74 -0.83 16.12
C LYS A 386 5.36 0.51 15.71
N SER A 387 5.40 1.47 16.64
CA SER A 387 6.14 2.71 16.46
C SER A 387 7.54 2.43 15.91
N ALA A 388 7.86 3.01 14.75
CA ALA A 388 9.15 2.80 14.10
C ALA A 388 10.29 3.15 15.07
N ASN A 389 11.26 2.24 15.22
CA ASN A 389 12.49 2.55 15.92
C ASN A 389 13.29 3.56 15.09
N SER A 390 13.17 4.85 15.37
CA SER A 390 13.69 5.92 14.51
C SER A 390 14.31 7.09 15.29
N VAL A 391 14.95 8.01 14.56
CA VAL A 391 15.39 9.32 15.02
C VAL A 391 14.64 10.39 14.22
N GLY A 392 13.95 11.30 14.91
CA GLY A 392 13.41 12.52 14.28
C GLY A 392 14.52 13.54 14.05
N ILE A 393 14.53 14.18 12.88
CA ILE A 393 15.53 15.15 12.45
C ILE A 393 14.78 16.40 12.00
N SER A 394 14.87 17.47 12.77
CA SER A 394 14.37 18.77 12.33
C SER A 394 15.30 19.34 11.29
N LEU A 395 14.71 19.95 10.27
CA LEU A 395 15.41 20.80 9.32
C LEU A 395 15.42 22.23 9.88
N GLU A 396 16.57 22.88 9.83
CA GLU A 396 16.63 24.32 10.08
C GLU A 396 15.95 25.09 8.93
N TYR A 397 15.67 26.37 9.14
CA TYR A 397 15.02 27.19 8.11
C TYR A 397 15.83 27.17 6.80
N LEU A 398 15.13 26.92 5.68
CA LEU A 398 15.73 26.92 4.35
C LEU A 398 15.97 28.34 3.79
N HIS A 399 15.85 29.39 4.61
CA HIS A 399 16.10 30.78 4.22
C HIS A 399 16.69 31.55 5.40
N ASP A 400 17.66 32.44 5.15
CA ASP A 400 18.27 33.28 6.18
C ASP A 400 17.69 34.71 6.15
N SER A 401 17.04 35.09 5.04
CA SER A 401 16.31 36.36 4.86
C SER A 401 15.14 36.22 3.88
N GLU A 402 14.17 37.15 3.90
CA GLU A 402 13.01 37.12 2.99
C GLU A 402 13.42 37.20 1.50
N ASP A 403 14.51 37.91 1.20
CA ASP A 403 15.11 38.03 -0.14
C ASP A 403 15.75 36.71 -0.64
N GLU A 404 15.85 35.69 0.23
CA GLU A 404 16.39 34.37 -0.12
C GLU A 404 15.33 33.33 -0.44
N ILE A 405 14.05 33.67 -0.34
CA ILE A 405 12.95 32.74 -0.62
C ILE A 405 12.77 32.59 -2.14
N HIS A 406 13.77 32.02 -2.80
CA HIS A 406 13.82 31.73 -4.23
C HIS A 406 13.99 30.24 -4.45
N GLY A 407 13.20 29.67 -5.38
CA GLY A 407 13.15 28.23 -5.63
C GLY A 407 14.51 27.57 -5.85
N GLU A 408 15.41 28.19 -6.60
CA GLU A 408 16.76 27.66 -6.87
C GLU A 408 17.63 27.57 -5.60
N ARG A 409 17.54 28.57 -4.71
CA ARG A 409 18.28 28.55 -3.44
C ARG A 409 17.75 27.47 -2.50
N ILE A 410 16.43 27.33 -2.44
CA ILE A 410 15.77 26.27 -1.65
C ILE A 410 16.18 24.89 -2.18
N VAL A 411 16.23 24.69 -3.51
CA VAL A 411 16.71 23.44 -4.12
C VAL A 411 18.15 23.13 -3.72
N SER A 412 19.05 24.13 -3.70
CA SER A 412 20.44 23.94 -3.24
C SER A 412 20.48 23.48 -1.78
N LYS A 413 19.79 24.19 -0.88
CA LYS A 413 19.74 23.83 0.55
C LYS A 413 19.13 22.43 0.79
N LEU A 414 18.13 22.03 0.00
CA LEU A 414 17.56 20.67 0.07
C LEU A 414 18.56 19.60 -0.38
N ARG A 415 19.38 19.88 -1.41
CA ARG A 415 20.45 18.98 -1.86
C ARG A 415 21.54 18.84 -0.79
N ASP A 416 21.98 19.97 -0.23
CA ASP A 416 22.99 20.00 0.84
C ASP A 416 22.50 19.21 2.06
N TYR A 417 21.26 19.44 2.48
CA TYR A 417 20.63 18.68 3.56
C TYR A 417 20.58 17.17 3.28
N LYS A 418 20.24 16.78 2.05
CA LYS A 418 20.20 15.37 1.65
C LYS A 418 21.60 14.74 1.72
N ASP A 419 22.63 15.44 1.30
CA ASP A 419 24.01 14.94 1.36
C ASP A 419 24.50 14.81 2.81
N GLU A 420 24.20 15.79 3.69
CA GLU A 420 24.47 15.70 5.13
C GLU A 420 23.70 14.54 5.79
N TYR A 421 22.43 14.38 5.43
CA TYR A 421 21.60 13.29 5.92
C TYR A 421 22.20 11.93 5.54
N LEU A 422 22.59 11.73 4.27
CA LEU A 422 23.15 10.46 3.81
C LEU A 422 24.53 10.17 4.39
N LEU A 423 25.32 11.21 4.68
CA LEU A 423 26.60 11.06 5.39
C LEU A 423 26.39 10.54 6.82
N LYS A 424 25.35 11.04 7.51
CA LYS A 424 25.04 10.67 8.89
C LYS A 424 24.24 9.36 9.01
N TYR A 425 23.36 9.10 8.05
CA TYR A 425 22.47 7.94 8.00
C TYR A 425 22.57 7.27 6.62
N PRO A 426 23.63 6.48 6.38
CA PRO A 426 23.85 5.81 5.11
C PRO A 426 22.71 4.87 4.73
N ILE A 427 22.46 4.75 3.42
CA ILE A 427 21.48 3.81 2.89
C ILE A 427 21.96 2.38 3.17
N PRO A 428 21.10 1.50 3.71
CA PRO A 428 21.43 0.09 3.86
C PRO A 428 21.79 -0.52 2.50
N THR A 429 22.95 -1.19 2.41
CA THR A 429 23.42 -1.82 1.16
C THR A 429 22.54 -2.99 0.71
N LYS A 430 21.85 -3.63 1.66
CA LYS A 430 20.87 -4.68 1.41
C LYS A 430 19.82 -4.69 2.51
N LEU A 431 18.56 -4.80 2.12
CA LEU A 431 17.46 -5.07 3.04
C LEU A 431 17.17 -6.56 3.06
N ASP A 432 16.92 -7.13 4.24
CA ASP A 432 16.51 -8.53 4.39
C ASP A 432 15.07 -8.78 3.92
N ILE A 433 14.26 -7.72 3.89
CA ILE A 433 12.88 -7.71 3.43
C ILE A 433 12.80 -6.85 2.16
N PRO A 434 12.10 -7.29 1.10
CA PRO A 434 11.96 -6.51 -0.12
C PRO A 434 11.36 -5.12 0.13
N SER A 435 11.89 -4.11 -0.56
CA SER A 435 11.41 -2.71 -0.40
C SER A 435 9.92 -2.55 -0.68
N SER A 436 9.35 -3.33 -1.61
CA SER A 436 7.90 -3.33 -1.90
C SER A 436 7.08 -3.80 -0.69
N VAL A 437 7.57 -4.80 0.04
CA VAL A 437 6.94 -5.29 1.27
C VAL A 437 7.05 -4.23 2.37
N MET A 438 8.18 -3.54 2.46
CA MET A 438 8.35 -2.43 3.40
C MET A 438 7.40 -1.27 3.10
N ILE A 439 7.20 -0.93 1.82
CA ILE A 439 6.21 0.07 1.40
C ILE A 439 4.80 -0.40 1.80
N LEU A 440 4.45 -1.67 1.57
CA LEU A 440 3.16 -2.20 2.03
C LEU A 440 3.00 -2.05 3.55
N ALA A 441 4.04 -2.36 4.33
CA ALA A 441 4.01 -2.21 5.78
C ALA A 441 3.76 -0.76 6.20
N CYS A 442 4.35 0.21 5.48
CA CYS A 442 4.10 1.63 5.72
C CYS A 442 2.66 2.01 5.40
N LEU A 443 2.13 1.53 4.26
CA LEU A 443 0.77 1.80 3.80
C LEU A 443 -0.32 1.20 4.70
N THR A 444 -0.09 -0.01 5.24
CA THR A 444 -1.07 -0.72 6.06
C THR A 444 -1.09 -0.23 7.51
N ASN A 445 0.02 0.36 7.98
CA ASN A 445 0.18 0.81 9.37
C ASN A 445 0.29 2.34 9.49
N ASP A 446 -0.09 3.09 8.45
CA ASP A 446 -0.08 4.56 8.41
C ASP A 446 1.25 5.20 8.84
N HIS A 447 2.36 4.58 8.43
CA HIS A 447 3.70 5.09 8.69
C HIS A 447 4.25 5.82 7.46
N ALA A 448 5.07 6.85 7.72
CA ALA A 448 5.89 7.51 6.70
C ALA A 448 6.79 6.49 6.00
N LEU A 449 7.11 6.69 4.71
CA LEU A 449 8.20 5.94 4.10
C LEU A 449 9.53 6.34 4.76
N PRO A 450 10.54 5.47 4.76
CA PRO A 450 11.90 5.86 5.03
C PRO A 450 12.44 6.77 3.92
N PRO A 451 13.19 7.84 4.24
CA PRO A 451 13.69 8.78 3.24
C PRO A 451 14.53 8.13 2.14
N TYR A 452 15.33 7.13 2.48
CA TYR A 452 16.16 6.46 1.48
C TYR A 452 15.35 5.76 0.38
N LEU A 453 14.10 5.33 0.65
CA LEU A 453 13.25 4.66 -0.35
C LEU A 453 12.83 5.58 -1.48
N TRP A 454 12.57 6.87 -1.20
CA TRP A 454 12.23 7.82 -2.27
C TRP A 454 13.45 8.63 -2.74
N ARG A 455 14.38 8.97 -1.83
CA ARG A 455 15.56 9.79 -2.19
C ARG A 455 16.46 9.09 -3.20
N GLY A 456 16.57 7.77 -3.15
CA GLY A 456 17.27 7.02 -4.19
C GLY A 456 16.65 7.20 -5.59
N TYR A 457 15.33 7.39 -5.69
CA TYR A 457 14.68 7.66 -6.98
C TYR A 457 14.80 9.14 -7.39
N ILE A 458 14.68 10.06 -6.44
CA ILE A 458 14.69 11.50 -6.70
C ILE A 458 16.10 12.00 -7.08
N TYR A 459 17.12 11.56 -6.33
CA TYR A 459 18.45 12.15 -6.41
C TYR A 459 19.46 11.30 -7.17
N ASP A 460 19.37 9.96 -7.12
CA ASP A 460 20.33 9.09 -7.80
C ASP A 460 19.93 8.79 -9.27
N GLN A 461 18.81 9.36 -9.72
CA GLN A 461 18.32 9.37 -11.11
C GLN A 461 18.47 8.03 -11.85
N LYS A 462 18.18 6.90 -11.19
CA LYS A 462 17.88 5.64 -11.89
C LYS A 462 16.45 5.69 -12.46
N PHE A 463 16.26 6.53 -13.47
CA PHE A 463 15.05 6.53 -14.30
C PHE A 463 14.94 5.23 -15.08
#